data_AF-A0A9W4DSZ2-F1
#
_entry.id   AF-A0A9W4DSZ2-F1
#
_cell.length_a   1.000
_cell.length_b   1.000
_cell.length_c   1.000
_cell.angle_alpha   90.00
_cell.angle_beta   90.00
_cell.angle_gamma   90.00
#
_symmetry.space_group_name_H-M   'P 1'
#
loop_
_entity.id
_entity.type
_entity.pdbx_description
1 polymer ?
#
loop_
_entity_poly.entity_id
_entity_poly.type
_entity_poly.pdbx_seq_one_letter_code
_entity_poly.pdbx_strand_id
1 'polypeptide(L)' 'MSHTHRTVLVTGATDGLGRVLAHALAVHGDTLILHGRSARKDARHAQFVPRGVTPPVT' A
#
# COMPACT_ATOMS: atom_id res chain seq x y z
N MET A 1 -2.96 -8.76 19.91
CA MET A 1 -4.21 -8.65 19.13
C MET A 1 -3.90 -9.13 17.73
N SER A 2 -4.49 -10.26 17.31
CA SER A 2 -4.29 -10.82 15.97
C SER A 2 -5.09 -9.98 14.98
N HIS A 3 -4.43 -9.13 14.22
CA HIS A 3 -5.04 -8.58 13.01
C HIS A 3 -4.55 -9.42 11.84
N THR A 4 -5.47 -10.19 11.28
CA THR A 4 -5.42 -10.76 9.94
C THR A 4 -4.94 -9.68 8.96
N HIS A 5 -4.02 -10.05 8.05
CA HIS A 5 -3.48 -9.15 7.01
C HIS A 5 -4.57 -8.26 6.38
N ARG A 6 -4.46 -6.93 6.50
CA ARG A 6 -5.48 -5.99 6.04
C ARG A 6 -5.20 -5.52 4.62
N THR A 7 -6.23 -5.08 3.91
CA THR A 7 -6.10 -4.31 2.67
C THR A 7 -6.37 -2.84 2.97
N VAL A 8 -5.42 -1.94 2.67
CA VAL A 8 -5.46 -0.53 3.06
C VAL A 8 -5.23 0.38 1.85
N LEU A 9 -6.11 1.39 1.65
CA LEU A 9 -5.92 2.46 0.68
C LEU A 9 -5.26 3.67 1.35
N VAL A 10 -4.08 4.07 0.87
CA VAL A 10 -3.36 5.26 1.35
C VAL A 10 -3.41 6.35 0.29
N THR A 11 -4.01 7.50 0.62
CA THR A 11 -4.02 8.70 -0.23
C THR A 11 -2.87 9.63 0.13
N GLY A 12 -2.30 10.32 -0.86
CA GLY A 12 -1.06 11.08 -0.65
C GLY A 12 0.15 10.18 -0.35
N ALA A 13 0.12 8.92 -0.79
CA ALA A 13 1.10 7.89 -0.43
C ALA A 13 2.51 8.12 -1.00
N THR A 14 2.70 9.14 -1.84
CA THR A 14 3.88 9.27 -2.68
C THR A 14 4.83 10.38 -2.24
N ASP A 15 4.58 10.99 -1.08
CA ASP A 15 5.47 11.95 -0.44
C ASP A 15 5.16 12.09 1.06
N GLY A 16 6.02 12.81 1.79
CA GLY A 16 5.79 13.20 3.19
C GLY A 16 5.32 12.06 4.10
N LEU A 17 4.34 12.36 4.95
CA LEU A 17 3.80 11.41 5.94
C LEU A 17 3.10 10.20 5.31
N GLY A 18 2.41 10.39 4.18
CA GLY A 18 1.70 9.30 3.50
C GLY A 18 2.65 8.19 3.05
N ARG A 19 3.86 8.56 2.60
CA ARG A 19 4.91 7.60 2.27
C ARG A 19 5.42 6.83 3.48
N VAL A 20 5.72 7.54 4.58
CA VAL A 20 6.25 6.91 5.79
C VAL A 20 5.22 5.94 6.38
N LEU A 21 3.94 6.33 6.38
CA LEU A 21 2.84 5.47 6.80
C LEU A 21 2.71 4.22 5.90
N ALA A 22 2.73 4.39 4.58
CA ALA A 22 2.67 3.26 3.64
C ALA A 22 3.82 2.27 3.89
N HIS A 23 5.03 2.77 4.14
CA HIS A 23 6.17 1.91 4.46
C HIS A 23 5.96 1.15 5.78
N ALA A 24 5.48 1.81 6.83
CA ALA A 24 5.21 1.16 8.12
C ALA A 24 4.16 0.05 7.99
N LEU A 25 3.05 0.30 7.27
CA LEU A 25 2.01 -0.70 7.04
C LEU A 25 2.51 -1.88 6.20
N ALA A 26 3.35 -1.63 5.21
CA ALA A 26 3.96 -2.69 4.38
C ALA A 26 4.85 -3.63 5.22
N VAL A 27 5.65 -3.07 6.15
CA VAL A 27 6.49 -3.86 7.08
C VAL A 27 5.65 -4.77 7.97
N HIS A 28 4.44 -4.36 8.34
CA HIS A 28 3.49 -5.19 9.08
C HIS A 28 2.81 -6.28 8.23
N GLY A 29 3.12 -6.35 6.93
CA GLY A 29 2.56 -7.34 6.02
C GLY A 29 1.14 -7.02 5.58
N ASP A 30 0.70 -5.77 5.66
CA ASP A 30 -0.57 -5.35 5.07
C ASP A 30 -0.46 -5.25 3.54
N THR A 31 -1.58 -5.48 2.85
CA THR A 31 -1.71 -5.25 1.41
C THR A 31 -2.12 -3.80 1.18
N LEU A 32 -1.40 -3.06 0.35
CA LEU A 32 -1.61 -1.63 0.18
C LEU A 32 -2.02 -1.26 -1.24
N ILE A 33 -2.96 -0.32 -1.35
CA ILE A 33 -3.26 0.44 -2.56
C ILE A 33 -2.76 1.85 -2.33
N LEU A 34 -1.84 2.32 -3.17
CA LEU A 34 -1.20 3.63 -3.01
C LEU A 34 -1.77 4.61 -4.04
N HIS A 35 -2.27 5.76 -3.59
CA HIS A 35 -2.80 6.81 -4.46
C HIS A 35 -2.07 8.14 -4.24
N GLY A 36 -1.56 8.73 -5.33
CA GLY A 36 -0.91 10.03 -5.35
C GLY A 36 -1.47 10.93 -6.46
N ARG A 37 -1.08 12.22 -6.43
CA ARG A 37 -1.50 13.23 -7.43
C ARG A 37 -0.65 13.21 -8.70
N SER A 38 0.49 12.51 -8.69
CA SER A 38 1.45 12.52 -9.79
C SER A 38 1.89 11.11 -10.12
N ALA A 39 1.38 10.57 -11.24
CA ALA A 39 1.77 9.26 -11.76
C ALA A 39 3.30 9.08 -11.87
N ARG A 40 4.05 10.16 -12.16
CA ARG A 40 5.52 10.16 -12.18
C ARG A 40 6.15 9.91 -10.80
N LYS A 41 5.60 10.49 -9.73
CA LYS A 41 6.04 10.19 -8.36
C LYS A 41 5.58 8.80 -7.95
N ASP A 42 4.40 8.37 -8.39
CA ASP A 42 3.85 7.08 -8.02
C ASP A 42 4.73 5.93 -8.55
N ALA A 43 5.21 5.99 -9.80
CA ALA A 43 6.11 4.98 -10.36
C ALA A 43 7.48 4.87 -9.65
N ARG A 44 8.02 5.97 -9.10
CA ARG A 44 9.31 5.96 -8.38
C ARG A 44 9.23 5.32 -7.00
N HIS A 45 8.03 5.23 -6.43
CA HIS A 45 7.82 4.77 -5.06
C HIS A 45 6.94 3.51 -4.98
N ALA A 46 6.33 3.12 -6.09
CA ALA A 46 5.67 1.84 -6.24
C ALA A 46 6.73 0.74 -6.36
N GLN A 47 7.10 0.13 -5.22
CA GLN A 47 7.49 -1.27 -5.23
C GLN A 47 6.19 -2.08 -5.14
N PHE A 48 5.69 -2.49 -6.30
CA PHE A 48 4.61 -3.46 -6.35
C PHE A 48 5.18 -4.83 -6.00
N VAL A 49 4.89 -5.31 -4.79
CA VAL A 49 5.14 -6.71 -4.41
C VAL A 49 3.79 -7.41 -4.44
N PRO A 50 3.40 -8.02 -5.57
CA PRO A 50 2.18 -8.79 -5.62
C PRO A 50 2.32 -9.99 -4.68
N ARG A 51 1.56 -10.01 -3.58
CA ARG A 51 1.12 -11.30 -3.05
C ARG A 51 0.04 -11.83 -3.97
N GLY A 52 0.04 -13.15 -4.17
CA GLY A 52 -1.00 -13.86 -4.93
C GLY A 52 -2.37 -13.30 -4.57
N VAL A 53 -3.02 -12.70 -5.56
CA VAL A 53 -4.36 -12.13 -5.42
C VAL A 53 -5.29 -13.32 -5.24
N THR A 54 -5.78 -13.56 -4.03
CA THR A 54 -6.95 -14.42 -3.86
C THR A 54 -8.15 -13.58 -4.31
N PRO A 55 -8.82 -13.92 -5.42
CA PRO A 55 -9.99 -13.17 -5.87
C PRO A 55 -11.08 -13.20 -4.77
N PRO A 56 -11.96 -12.19 -4.72
CA PRO A 56 -13.07 -12.20 -3.77
C PRO A 56 -13.86 -13.49 -3.92
N VAL A 57 -14.09 -14.18 -2.79
CA VAL A 57 -15.09 -15.24 -2.70
C VAL A 57 -16.45 -14.57 -2.82
N THR A 58 -17.11 -14.82 -3.95
CA THR A 58 -18.49 -14.40 -4.24
C THR A 58 -19.49 -15.15 -3.36
#